data_AF-A0A3A8X1K2-F1
#
_entry.id   AF-A0A3A8X1K2-F1
#
_cell.length_a   1.000
_cell.length_b   1.000
_cell.length_c   1.000
_cell.angle_alpha   90.00
_cell.angle_beta   90.00
_cell.angle_gamma   90.00
#
_symmetry.space_group_name_H-M   'P 1'
#
loop_
_entity.id
_entity.type
_entity.pdbx_description
1 polymer ?
#
loop_
_entity_poly.entity_id
_entity_poly.type
_entity_poly.pdbx_seq_one_letter_code
_entity_poly.pdbx_strand_id
1 'polypeptide(L)'
;MKLPNGYGSVTKLSGNRRKPYLARVTLGWNADEQTGRVTQNRIPLGTFKTKKEALQALAEYSANPYDIQNNNLTLLELYQKWTEAYFPTLESESSARTIKAAWKYCHIIYGMRVKDIRARHIKGVMENGYVIPASGKDSGMKVFA
;
A
#
# COMPACT_ATOMS: atom_id res chain seq x y z
N MET A 1 -19.24 28.19 4.49
CA MET A 1 -17.78 28.10 4.72
C MET A 1 -17.17 27.34 3.56
N LYS A 2 -16.34 28.02 2.75
CA LYS A 2 -15.66 27.46 1.58
C LYS A 2 -14.36 26.82 2.08
N LEU A 3 -14.06 25.59 1.66
CA LEU A 3 -12.82 24.91 2.03
C LEU A 3 -11.64 25.57 1.29
N PRO A 4 -10.43 25.58 1.89
CA PRO A 4 -9.21 26.02 1.20
C PRO A 4 -8.97 25.25 -0.10
N ASN A 5 -8.23 25.83 -1.04
CA ASN A 5 -7.83 25.14 -2.26
C ASN A 5 -6.97 23.90 -1.90
N GLY A 6 -7.25 22.76 -2.52
CA GLY A 6 -6.53 21.51 -2.26
C GLY A 6 -6.97 20.71 -1.02
N TYR A 7 -7.87 21.25 -0.19
CA TYR A 7 -8.30 20.60 1.07
C TYR A 7 -9.24 19.39 0.88
N GLY A 8 -9.67 19.13 -0.34
CA GLY A 8 -10.65 18.09 -0.66
C GLY A 8 -12.10 18.57 -0.59
N SER A 9 -13.02 17.62 -0.57
CA SER A 9 -14.46 17.86 -0.64
C SER A 9 -15.24 16.87 0.22
N VAL A 10 -16.34 17.36 0.82
CA VAL A 10 -17.33 16.53 1.52
C VAL A 10 -18.62 16.55 0.72
N THR A 11 -19.09 15.37 0.32
CA THR A 11 -20.34 15.20 -0.44
C THR A 11 -21.31 14.32 0.32
N LYS A 12 -22.59 14.70 0.38
CA LYS A 12 -23.64 13.83 0.94
C LYS A 12 -24.11 12.88 -0.16
N LEU A 13 -24.01 11.58 0.09
CA LEU A 13 -24.47 10.54 -0.82
C LEU A 13 -26.00 10.39 -0.72
N SER A 14 -26.68 10.12 -1.83
CA SER A 14 -28.14 9.99 -1.93
C SER A 14 -28.67 8.64 -1.43
N GLY A 15 -29.71 8.62 -0.60
CA GLY A 15 -30.31 7.39 -0.05
C GLY A 15 -30.05 7.19 1.45
N ASN A 16 -30.60 6.11 2.02
CA ASN A 16 -30.60 5.89 3.46
C ASN A 16 -29.38 5.09 3.94
N ARG A 17 -28.23 5.76 4.05
CA ARG A 17 -26.95 5.15 4.48
C ARG A 17 -26.64 5.47 5.93
N ARG A 18 -26.08 4.48 6.65
CA ARG A 18 -25.56 4.67 8.04
C ARG A 18 -24.46 5.74 8.12
N LYS A 19 -23.68 5.91 7.05
CA LYS A 19 -22.60 6.91 6.93
C LYS A 19 -22.73 7.67 5.59
N PRO A 20 -23.59 8.71 5.49
CA PRO A 20 -23.93 9.33 4.22
C PRO A 20 -22.92 10.39 3.74
N TYR A 21 -21.97 10.83 4.58
CA TYR A 21 -21.02 11.89 4.23
C TYR A 21 -19.70 11.31 3.74
N LEU A 22 -19.38 11.52 2.46
CA LEU A 22 -18.13 11.05 1.85
C LEU A 22 -17.11 12.18 1.79
N ALA A 23 -15.96 11.99 2.46
CA ALA A 23 -14.79 12.85 2.38
C ALA A 23 -13.83 12.35 1.29
N ARG A 24 -13.37 13.25 0.41
CA ARG A 24 -12.43 12.94 -0.67
C ARG A 24 -11.36 14.01 -0.77
N VAL A 25 -10.13 13.61 -1.02
CA VAL A 25 -9.01 14.53 -1.33
C VAL A 25 -8.65 14.40 -2.80
N THR A 26 -8.26 15.52 -3.42
CA THR A 26 -7.72 15.55 -4.78
C THR A 26 -6.21 15.54 -4.69
N LEU A 27 -5.56 14.45 -5.10
CA LEU A 27 -4.09 14.35 -5.05
C LEU A 27 -3.42 14.98 -6.27
N GLY A 28 -4.14 15.15 -7.37
CA GLY A 28 -3.60 15.70 -8.59
C GLY A 28 -4.57 15.62 -9.75
N TRP A 29 -4.04 15.81 -10.95
CA TRP A 29 -4.78 15.77 -12.19
C TRP A 29 -4.11 14.75 -13.11
N ASN A 30 -4.89 13.79 -13.60
CA ASN A 30 -4.44 12.86 -14.63
C ASN A 30 -4.85 13.44 -15.97
N ALA A 31 -3.86 13.79 -16.79
CA ALA A 31 -4.08 14.14 -18.18
C ALA A 31 -4.04 12.85 -19.00
N ASP A 32 -5.15 12.52 -19.64
CA ASP A 32 -5.19 11.44 -20.63
C ASP A 32 -4.80 12.03 -21.99
N GLU A 33 -3.57 11.74 -22.44
CA GLU A 33 -3.01 12.26 -23.69
C GLU A 33 -3.80 11.81 -24.93
N GLN A 34 -4.53 10.70 -24.86
CA GLN A 34 -5.33 10.21 -25.99
C GLN A 34 -6.66 10.95 -26.15
N THR A 35 -7.26 11.41 -25.06
CA THR A 35 -8.58 12.06 -25.07
C THR A 35 -8.51 13.57 -24.79
N GLY A 36 -7.33 14.09 -24.43
CA GLY A 36 -7.13 15.48 -24.02
C GLY A 36 -7.88 15.85 -22.74
N ARG A 37 -8.43 14.87 -22.01
CA ARG A 37 -9.25 15.10 -20.82
C ARG A 37 -8.38 15.13 -19.58
N VAL A 38 -8.54 16.21 -18.82
CA VAL A 38 -7.91 16.36 -17.52
C VAL A 38 -8.90 15.90 -16.46
N THR A 39 -8.62 14.77 -15.83
CA THR A 39 -9.47 14.20 -14.77
C THR A 39 -8.85 14.45 -13.41
N GLN A 40 -9.65 14.86 -12.43
CA GLN A 40 -9.18 15.02 -11.06
C GLN A 40 -8.99 13.64 -10.41
N ASN A 41 -7.78 13.35 -9.95
CA ASN A 41 -7.49 12.15 -9.18
C ASN A 41 -8.01 12.31 -7.75
N ARG A 42 -9.28 11.94 -7.53
CA ARG A 42 -9.98 12.07 -6.25
C ARG A 42 -9.96 10.75 -5.49
N ILE A 43 -9.30 10.73 -4.33
CA ILE A 43 -9.25 9.56 -3.46
C ILE A 43 -10.23 9.74 -2.29
N PRO A 44 -11.13 8.76 -2.05
CA PRO A 44 -12.01 8.79 -0.89
C PRO A 44 -11.22 8.48 0.38
N LEU A 45 -11.28 9.37 1.39
CA LEU A 45 -10.76 9.08 2.73
C LEU A 45 -11.67 8.10 3.47
N GLY A 46 -12.99 8.24 3.26
CA GLY A 46 -13.98 7.41 3.90
C GLY A 46 -15.36 8.05 3.95
N THR A 47 -16.31 7.26 4.46
CA THR A 47 -17.69 7.69 4.70
C THR A 47 -17.95 7.85 6.20
N PHE A 48 -18.63 8.93 6.58
CA PHE A 48 -18.88 9.34 7.96
C PHE A 48 -20.36 9.57 8.23
N LYS A 49 -20.75 9.53 9.51
CA LYS A 49 -22.15 9.69 9.93
C LYS A 49 -22.57 11.15 9.89
N THR A 50 -21.66 12.06 10.23
CA THR A 50 -21.93 13.50 10.25
C THR A 50 -21.01 14.28 9.31
N LYS A 51 -21.47 15.45 8.87
CA LYS A 51 -20.63 16.37 8.08
C LYS A 51 -19.40 16.84 8.87
N LYS A 52 -19.55 17.00 10.19
CA LYS A 52 -18.48 17.43 11.09
C LYS A 52 -17.37 16.39 11.16
N GLU A 53 -17.70 15.11 11.33
CA GLU A 53 -16.72 14.01 11.28
C GLU A 53 -15.97 13.98 9.95
N ALA A 54 -16.67 14.14 8.82
CA ALA A 54 -16.03 14.14 7.51
C ALA A 54 -15.06 15.33 7.31
N LEU A 55 -15.42 16.51 7.82
CA LEU A 55 -14.55 17.69 7.79
C LEU A 55 -13.34 17.53 8.72
N GLN A 56 -13.54 16.93 9.89
CA GLN A 56 -12.46 16.64 10.82
C GLN A 56 -11.47 15.64 10.23
N ALA A 57 -11.94 14.58 9.58
CA ALA A 57 -11.08 13.62 8.88
C ALA A 57 -10.24 14.27 7.76
N LEU A 58 -10.80 15.26 7.04
CA LEU A 58 -10.04 16.05 6.06
C LEU A 58 -9.00 16.96 6.73
N ALA A 59 -9.34 17.60 7.85
CA ALA A 59 -8.42 18.44 8.59
C ALA A 59 -7.26 17.63 9.18
N GLU A 60 -7.56 16.45 9.75
CA GLU A 60 -6.56 15.51 10.25
C GLU A 60 -5.63 15.02 9.13
N TYR A 61 -6.18 14.68 7.97
CA TYR A 61 -5.38 14.31 6.80
C TYR A 61 -4.53 15.49 6.28
N SER A 62 -5.07 16.71 6.27
CA SER A 62 -4.32 17.89 5.84
C SER A 62 -3.20 18.25 6.83
N ALA A 63 -3.39 18.01 8.13
CA ALA A 63 -2.40 18.27 9.17
C ALA A 63 -1.31 17.19 9.18
N ASN A 64 -1.70 15.93 9.00
CA ASN A 64 -0.82 14.77 8.92
C ASN A 64 -1.20 13.93 7.70
N PRO A 65 -0.64 14.22 6.51
CA PRO A 65 -0.88 13.42 5.32
C PRO A 65 -0.36 12.00 5.51
N TYR A 66 -1.22 11.10 5.97
CA TYR A 66 -0.92 9.67 6.01
C TYR A 66 -1.22 9.05 4.64
N ASP A 67 -0.45 8.06 4.24
CA ASP A 67 -0.49 7.60 2.86
C ASP A 67 -1.78 6.80 2.53
N ILE A 68 -2.82 7.48 2.04
CA ILE A 68 -4.11 6.87 1.64
C ILE A 68 -3.88 5.90 0.47
N GLN A 69 -2.84 6.13 -0.33
CA GLN A 69 -2.46 5.28 -1.46
C GLN A 69 -1.76 3.99 -1.00
N ASN A 70 -0.99 4.04 0.10
CA ASN A 70 -0.37 2.84 0.68
C ASN A 70 -1.37 1.81 1.21
N ASN A 71 -2.66 2.12 1.23
CA ASN A 71 -3.70 1.14 1.52
C ASN A 71 -3.71 -0.04 0.51
N ASN A 72 -3.11 0.13 -0.67
CA ASN A 72 -2.94 -0.93 -1.66
C ASN A 72 -1.50 -1.43 -1.80
N LEU A 73 -0.55 -0.92 -0.99
CA LEU A 73 0.85 -1.31 -1.06
C LEU A 73 0.98 -2.83 -0.84
N THR A 74 1.51 -3.51 -1.85
CA THR A 74 1.82 -4.94 -1.78
C THR A 74 3.08 -5.16 -0.97
N LEU A 75 3.24 -6.38 -0.43
CA LEU A 75 4.46 -6.73 0.29
C LEU A 75 5.70 -6.63 -0.61
N LEU A 76 5.57 -6.98 -1.89
CA LEU A 76 6.65 -6.84 -2.87
C LEU A 76 7.11 -5.38 -3.03
N GLU A 77 6.17 -4.46 -3.24
CA GLU A 77 6.48 -3.04 -3.40
C GLU A 77 7.09 -2.45 -2.13
N LEU A 78 6.58 -2.84 -0.96
CA LEU A 78 7.16 -2.44 0.32
C LEU A 78 8.60 -2.93 0.46
N TYR A 79 8.85 -4.21 0.14
CA TYR A 79 10.18 -4.79 0.19
C TYR A 79 11.13 -4.05 -0.75
N GLN A 80 10.73 -3.77 -1.99
CA GLN A 80 11.55 -3.02 -2.95
C GLN A 80 11.93 -1.63 -2.41
N LYS A 81 10.94 -0.83 -2.01
CA LYS A 81 11.16 0.52 -1.46
C LYS A 81 12.06 0.50 -0.22
N TRP A 82 11.84 -0.47 0.68
CA TRP A 82 12.66 -0.63 1.88
C TRP A 82 14.09 -1.03 1.54
N THR A 83 14.28 -2.02 0.66
CA THR A 83 15.62 -2.49 0.30
C THR A 83 16.45 -1.46 -0.46
N GLU A 84 15.81 -0.61 -1.26
CA GLU A 84 16.47 0.50 -1.96
C GLU A 84 17.08 1.50 -0.98
N ALA A 85 16.39 1.79 0.13
CA ALA A 85 16.90 2.66 1.18
C ALA A 85 17.86 1.93 2.15
N TYR A 86 17.60 0.67 2.46
CA TYR A 86 18.28 -0.06 3.53
C TYR A 86 19.57 -0.74 3.06
N PHE A 87 19.62 -1.35 1.87
CA PHE A 87 20.83 -2.05 1.42
C PHE A 87 22.05 -1.13 1.27
N PRO A 88 21.94 0.13 0.83
CA PRO A 88 23.08 1.06 0.84
C PRO A 88 23.63 1.38 2.23
N THR A 89 22.84 1.19 3.29
CA THR A 89 23.28 1.42 4.68
C THR A 89 24.05 0.23 5.27
N LEU A 90 24.10 -0.91 4.58
CA LEU A 90 24.78 -2.10 5.07
C LEU A 90 26.28 -2.03 4.76
N GLU A 91 27.09 -2.27 5.77
CA GLU A 91 28.56 -2.31 5.64
C GLU A 91 29.07 -3.51 4.83
N SER A 92 28.29 -4.60 4.77
CA SER A 92 28.68 -5.84 4.11
C SER A 92 27.62 -6.36 3.16
N GLU A 93 28.06 -6.78 1.98
CA GLU A 93 27.22 -7.49 1.00
C GLU A 93 26.68 -8.82 1.55
N SER A 94 27.36 -9.45 2.51
CA SER A 94 26.88 -10.70 3.12
C SER A 94 25.54 -10.52 3.81
N SER A 95 25.35 -9.39 4.51
CA SER A 95 24.10 -9.06 5.19
C SER A 95 22.95 -8.90 4.19
N ALA A 96 23.20 -8.22 3.06
CA ALA A 96 22.20 -8.08 2.00
C ALA A 96 21.85 -9.42 1.36
N ARG A 97 22.82 -10.33 1.18
CA ARG A 97 22.59 -11.68 0.63
C ARG A 97 21.70 -12.52 1.53
N THR A 98 21.90 -12.47 2.86
CA THR A 98 21.05 -13.20 3.82
C THR A 98 19.60 -12.73 3.75
N ILE A 99 19.36 -11.42 3.70
CA ILE A 99 18.01 -10.86 3.58
C ILE A 99 17.36 -11.27 2.24
N LYS A 100 18.11 -11.16 1.14
CA LYS A 100 17.64 -11.60 -0.19
C LYS A 100 17.32 -13.09 -0.23
N ALA A 101 18.08 -13.92 0.49
CA ALA A 101 17.84 -15.36 0.55
C ALA A 101 16.54 -15.66 1.32
N ALA A 102 16.36 -15.07 2.50
CA ALA A 102 15.14 -15.23 3.30
C ALA A 102 13.90 -14.72 2.55
N TRP A 103 14.01 -13.59 1.85
CA TRP A 103 12.92 -13.01 1.06
C TRP A 103 12.34 -13.98 0.04
N LYS A 104 13.18 -14.78 -0.64
CA LYS A 104 12.72 -15.74 -1.67
C LYS A 104 11.68 -16.75 -1.15
N TYR A 105 11.74 -17.11 0.13
CA TYR A 105 10.77 -18.03 0.73
C TYR A 105 9.38 -17.37 0.92
N CYS A 106 9.32 -16.03 1.00
CA CYS A 106 8.09 -15.28 1.17
C CYS A 106 7.24 -15.13 -0.11
N HIS A 107 7.59 -15.82 -1.20
CA HIS A 107 6.96 -15.66 -2.52
C HIS A 107 5.44 -15.84 -2.52
N ILE A 108 4.92 -16.68 -1.61
CA ILE A 108 3.48 -16.96 -1.45
C ILE A 108 2.67 -15.69 -1.13
N ILE A 109 3.28 -14.70 -0.47
CA ILE A 109 2.59 -13.49 0.03
C ILE A 109 3.01 -12.20 -0.68
N TYR A 110 3.83 -12.27 -1.74
CA TYR A 110 4.32 -11.08 -2.45
C TYR A 110 3.21 -10.15 -2.95
N GLY A 111 2.16 -10.72 -3.55
CA GLY A 111 1.02 -9.95 -4.07
C GLY A 111 0.00 -9.52 -3.00
N MET A 112 0.20 -9.91 -1.73
CA MET A 112 -0.71 -9.54 -0.66
C MET A 112 -0.48 -8.09 -0.24
N ARG A 113 -1.56 -7.36 0.03
CA ARG A 113 -1.47 -6.02 0.61
C ARG A 113 -0.92 -6.11 2.03
N VAL A 114 0.02 -5.24 2.38
CA VAL A 114 0.70 -5.27 3.68
C VAL A 114 -0.30 -5.22 4.84
N LYS A 115 -1.33 -4.37 4.73
CA LYS A 115 -2.39 -4.23 5.73
C LYS A 115 -3.23 -5.49 5.94
N ASP A 116 -3.26 -6.40 4.97
CA ASP A 116 -4.07 -7.62 4.97
C ASP A 116 -3.25 -8.84 5.47
N ILE A 117 -1.94 -8.65 5.69
CA ILE A 117 -1.08 -9.68 6.28
C ILE A 117 -1.50 -9.94 7.73
N ARG A 118 -1.58 -11.22 8.09
CA ARG A 118 -2.00 -11.71 9.40
C ARG A 118 -1.04 -12.82 9.83
N ALA A 119 -1.04 -13.16 11.12
CA ALA A 119 -0.19 -14.21 11.67
C ALA A 119 -0.29 -15.55 10.89
N ARG A 120 -1.49 -15.92 10.43
CA ARG A 120 -1.70 -17.12 9.60
C ARG A 120 -0.91 -17.11 8.29
N HIS A 121 -0.72 -15.94 7.67
CA HIS A 121 0.03 -15.81 6.43
C HIS A 121 1.53 -15.97 6.66
N ILE A 122 2.03 -15.44 7.78
CA ILE A 122 3.44 -15.62 8.20
C ILE A 122 3.72 -17.10 8.50
N LYS A 123 2.84 -17.74 9.28
CA LYS A 123 2.93 -19.18 9.54
C LYS A 123 2.90 -19.99 8.23
N GLY A 124 2.04 -19.62 7.29
CA GLY A 124 1.97 -20.25 5.97
C GLY A 124 3.28 -20.16 5.17
N VAL A 125 4.00 -19.04 5.27
CA VAL A 125 5.34 -18.89 4.67
C VAL A 125 6.35 -19.81 5.34
N MET A 126 6.31 -19.93 6.67
CA MET A 126 7.23 -20.82 7.39
C MET A 126 6.99 -22.30 7.08
N GLU A 127 5.73 -22.70 6.91
CA GLU A 127 5.37 -24.11 6.67
C GLU A 127 5.47 -24.53 5.20
N ASN A 128 5.19 -23.62 4.26
CA ASN A 128 5.05 -23.96 2.84
C ASN A 128 5.99 -23.16 1.92
N GLY A 129 6.73 -22.21 2.47
CA GLY A 129 7.70 -21.42 1.72
C GLY A 129 8.77 -22.35 1.15
N TYR A 130 9.05 -22.16 -0.14
CA TYR A 130 10.12 -22.89 -0.82
C TYR A 130 10.87 -21.96 -1.76
N VAL A 131 12.10 -22.36 -2.09
CA VAL A 131 12.92 -21.75 -3.12
C VAL A 131 13.34 -22.82 -4.11
N ILE A 132 13.61 -22.38 -5.34
CA ILE A 132 14.19 -23.24 -6.38
C ILE A 132 15.59 -22.67 -6.64
N PRO A 133 16.66 -23.32 -6.15
CA PRO A 133 18.02 -22.91 -6.44
C PRO A 133 18.30 -23.04 -7.94
N ALA A 134 19.02 -22.05 -8.49
CA ALA A 134 19.44 -22.07 -9.90
C ALA A 134 20.74 -22.86 -10.13
N SER A 135 21.47 -23.17 -9.07
CA SER A 135 22.80 -23.79 -9.12
C SER A 135 23.05 -24.60 -7.84
N GLY A 136 23.81 -25.69 -7.95
CA GLY A 136 24.15 -26.57 -6.84
C GLY A 136 23.49 -27.94 -6.94
N LYS A 137 23.68 -28.76 -5.90
CA LYS A 137 23.21 -30.15 -5.85
C LYS A 137 21.68 -30.28 -5.95
N ASP A 138 20.95 -29.30 -5.43
CA ASP A 138 19.49 -29.26 -5.39
C ASP A 138 18.90 -28.33 -6.48
N SER A 139 19.68 -28.06 -7.54
CA SER A 139 19.23 -27.19 -8.64
C SER A 139 17.96 -27.73 -9.29
N GLY A 140 16.96 -26.86 -9.49
CA GLY A 140 15.67 -27.24 -10.07
C GLY A 140 14.70 -27.96 -9.13
N MET A 141 15.13 -28.30 -7.91
CA MET A 141 14.26 -28.91 -6.89
C MET A 141 13.68 -27.85 -5.95
N LYS A 142 12.49 -28.13 -5.39
CA LYS A 142 11.90 -27.29 -4.35
C LYS A 142 12.61 -27.57 -3.03
N VAL A 143 13.31 -26.57 -2.51
CA VAL A 143 13.90 -26.58 -1.17
C VAL A 143 12.98 -25.79 -0.26
N PHE A 144 12.40 -26.44 0.74
CA PHE A 144 11.51 -25.82 1.71
C PHE A 144 12.31 -25.04 2.79
N ALA A 145 11.65 -24.08 3.41
CA ALA A 145 12.21 -23.21 4.45
C ALA A 145 12.72 -23.98 5.69
#